data_AF-A0A7K3FVQ2-F1
#
_entry.id   AF-A0A7K3FVQ2-F1
#
_cell.length_a   1.000
_cell.length_b   1.000
_cell.length_c   1.000
_cell.angle_alpha   90.00
_cell.angle_beta   90.00
_cell.angle_gamma   90.00
#
_symmetry.space_group_name_H-M   'P 1'
#
loop_
_entity.id
_entity.type
_entity.pdbx_description
1 polymer ?
#
loop_
_entity_poly.entity_id
_entity_poly.type
_entity_poly.pdbx_seq_one_letter_code
_entity_poly.pdbx_strand_id
1 'polypeptide(L)' 'MLKRAIAREMFRCLTTTVTVPGIADLRPLRQSKNITLTAAARHFGVRPATISTLERGIRRDDDLANTYRDWLTAA' A
#
# COMPACT_ATOMS: atom_id res chain seq x y z
N MET A 1 -17.42 -35.30 -2.69
CA MET A 1 -16.77 -34.46 -3.73
C MET A 1 -16.45 -33.04 -3.26
N LEU A 2 -17.38 -32.30 -2.60
CA LEU A 2 -17.18 -30.90 -2.17
C LEU A 2 -15.93 -30.64 -1.31
N LYS A 3 -15.64 -31.50 -0.32
CA LYS A 3 -14.43 -31.36 0.53
C LYS A 3 -13.12 -31.31 -0.28
N ARG A 4 -13.02 -32.09 -1.36
CA ARG A 4 -11.84 -32.11 -2.25
C ARG A 4 -11.78 -30.86 -3.13
N ALA A 5 -12.92 -30.31 -3.55
CA ALA A 5 -12.96 -29.06 -4.31
C ALA A 5 -12.50 -27.88 -3.47
N ILE A 6 -13.02 -27.75 -2.25
CA ILE A 6 -12.62 -26.68 -1.31
C ILE A 6 -11.13 -26.77 -0.99
N ALA A 7 -10.61 -27.96 -0.68
CA ALA A 7 -9.20 -28.14 -0.37
C ALA A 7 -8.28 -27.73 -1.55
N ARG A 8 -8.68 -28.01 -2.79
CA ARG A 8 -7.94 -27.60 -3.99
C ARG A 8 -7.97 -26.09 -4.19
N GLU A 9 -9.12 -25.46 -3.95
CA GLU A 9 -9.24 -24.01 -4.10
C GLU A 9 -8.46 -23.27 -3.02
N MET A 10 -8.52 -23.73 -1.77
CA MET A 10 -7.66 -23.21 -0.70
C MET A 10 -6.18 -23.38 -1.04
N PHE A 11 -5.76 -24.56 -1.49
CA PHE A 11 -4.38 -24.79 -1.90
C PHE A 11 -3.96 -23.85 -3.02
N ARG A 12 -4.81 -23.66 -4.04
CA ARG A 12 -4.57 -22.69 -5.12
C ARG A 12 -4.41 -21.28 -4.56
N CYS A 13 -5.33 -20.78 -3.74
CA CYS A 13 -5.26 -19.43 -3.18
C CYS A 13 -4.03 -19.21 -2.29
N LEU A 14 -3.62 -20.21 -1.52
CA LEU A 14 -2.46 -20.12 -0.63
C LEU A 14 -1.12 -20.23 -1.37
N THR A 15 -1.06 -20.94 -2.50
CA THR A 15 0.18 -21.18 -3.25
C THR A 15 0.34 -20.29 -4.47
N THR A 16 -0.72 -19.59 -4.90
CA THR A 16 -0.63 -18.64 -6.01
C THR A 16 0.21 -17.45 -5.56
N THR A 17 1.34 -17.24 -6.23
CA THR A 17 2.16 -16.04 -6.04
C THR A 17 1.38 -14.84 -6.52
N VAL A 18 1.04 -13.94 -5.60
CA VAL A 18 0.44 -12.64 -5.93
C VAL A 18 1.52 -11.58 -5.84
N THR A 19 1.63 -10.75 -6.87
CA THR A 19 2.51 -9.58 -6.84
C THR A 19 1.98 -8.62 -5.77
N VAL A 20 2.73 -8.45 -4.69
CA VAL A 20 2.44 -7.43 -3.68
C VAL A 20 2.98 -6.10 -4.21
N PRO A 21 2.14 -5.06 -4.37
CA PRO A 21 2.63 -3.74 -4.75
C PRO A 21 3.73 -3.27 -3.80
N GLY A 22 4.85 -2.85 -4.37
CA GLY A 22 5.92 -2.23 -3.60
C GLY A 22 5.44 -0.95 -2.92
N ILE A 23 6.11 -0.57 -1.85
CA ILE A 23 5.84 0.61 -1.01
C ILE A 23 7.12 1.38 -0.69
N ALA A 24 8.28 0.80 -1.03
CA ALA A 24 9.60 1.36 -0.77
C ALA A 24 9.86 2.65 -1.57
N ASP A 25 9.06 2.91 -2.60
CA ASP A 25 9.15 4.08 -3.46
C ASP A 25 8.50 5.33 -2.86
N LEU A 26 7.44 5.17 -2.05
CA LEU A 26 6.61 6.28 -1.56
C LEU A 26 7.41 7.29 -0.73
N ARG A 27 8.25 6.81 0.19
CA ARG A 27 9.03 7.68 1.08
C ARG A 27 10.12 8.45 0.32
N PRO A 28 10.98 7.80 -0.49
CA PRO A 28 11.91 8.52 -1.37
C PRO A 28 11.22 9.53 -2.29
N LEU A 29 10.08 9.17 -2.89
CA LEU A 29 9.32 10.04 -3.79
C LEU A 29 8.76 11.27 -3.05
N ARG A 30 8.20 11.11 -1.85
CA ARG A 30 7.76 12.25 -1.03
C ARG A 30 8.93 13.17 -0.67
N GLN A 31 10.06 12.58 -0.27
CA GLN A 31 11.24 13.33 0.14
C GLN A 31 11.86 14.11 -1.02
N SER A 32 11.92 13.56 -2.23
CA SER A 32 12.44 14.28 -3.41
C SER A 32 11.59 15.51 -3.77
N LYS A 33 10.30 15.49 -3.43
CA LYS A 33 9.36 16.60 -3.60
C LYS A 33 9.37 17.60 -2.43
N ASN A 34 10.20 17.39 -1.40
CA ASN A 34 10.21 18.18 -0.15
C ASN A 34 8.84 18.25 0.56
N ILE A 35 7.97 17.26 0.34
CA ILE A 35 6.66 17.20 0.97
C ILE A 35 6.81 16.64 2.39
N THR A 36 6.26 17.35 3.37
CA THR A 36 6.28 16.85 4.75
C THR A 36 5.24 15.75 4.95
N LEU A 37 5.50 14.86 5.91
CA LEU A 37 4.58 13.78 6.26
C LEU A 37 3.22 14.33 6.73
N THR A 38 3.23 15.47 7.43
CA THR A 38 2.03 16.19 7.85
C THR A 38 1.25 16.79 6.67
N ALA A 39 1.95 17.31 5.64
CA ALA A 39 1.29 17.85 4.45
C ALA A 39 0.58 16.74 3.65
N ALA A 40 1.23 15.60 3.45
CA ALA A 40 0.60 14.43 2.84
C ALA A 40 -0.61 13.96 3.66
N ALA A 41 -0.46 13.84 4.99
CA ALA A 41 -1.55 13.43 5.87
C ALA A 41 -2.77 14.38 5.80
N ARG A 42 -2.52 15.70 5.72
CA ARG A 42 -3.57 16.70 5.54
C ARG A 42 -4.29 16.56 4.21
N HIS A 43 -3.55 16.31 3.12
CA HIS A 43 -4.15 16.11 1.79
C HIS A 43 -5.14 14.93 1.79
N PHE A 44 -4.77 13.82 2.41
CA PHE A 44 -5.62 12.62 2.49
C PHE A 44 -6.62 12.64 3.66
N GLY A 45 -6.64 13.67 4.50
CA GLY A 45 -7.52 13.72 5.67
C GLY A 45 -7.23 12.64 6.73
N VAL A 46 -6.01 12.10 6.76
CA VAL A 46 -5.59 11.04 7.68
C VAL A 46 -4.63 11.56 8.74
N ARG A 47 -4.35 10.74 9.76
CA ARG A 47 -3.33 11.05 10.76
C ARG A 47 -1.93 10.84 10.14
N PRO A 48 -0.90 11.65 10.52
CA PRO A 48 0.47 11.42 10.07
C PRO A 48 0.98 10.00 10.35
N ALA A 49 0.56 9.38 11.46
CA ALA A 49 0.88 7.99 11.77
C ALA A 49 0.41 6.99 10.69
N THR A 50 -0.70 7.29 9.99
CA THR A 50 -1.22 6.47 8.88
C THR A 50 -0.26 6.50 7.70
N ILE A 51 0.16 7.70 7.26
CA ILE A 51 1.16 7.85 6.18
C ILE A 51 2.49 7.20 6.58
N SER A 52 2.92 7.35 7.84
CA SER A 52 4.16 6.76 8.32
C SER A 52 4.14 5.23 8.36
N THR A 53 3.01 4.62 8.73
CA THR A 53 2.88 3.15 8.75
C THR A 53 2.75 2.58 7.35
N LEU A 54 2.12 3.32 6.42
CA LEU A 54 2.07 2.99 4.99
C LEU A 54 3.47 3.03 4.36
N GLU A 55 4.21 4.14 4.53
CA GLU A 55 5.57 4.32 3.99
C GLU A 55 6.59 3.30 4.52
N ARG A 56 6.32 2.69 5.68
CA ARG A 56 7.16 1.64 6.29
C ARG A 56 6.69 0.24 5.97
N GLY A 57 5.54 0.07 5.33
CA GLY A 57 4.96 -1.24 5.06
C GLY A 57 4.40 -2.00 6.24
N ILE A 58 4.18 -1.30 7.35
CA ILE A 58 3.54 -1.89 8.53
C ILE A 58 2.04 -2.06 8.27
N ARG A 59 1.45 -1.13 7.51
CA ARG A 59 0.06 -1.17 7.11
C ARG A 59 -0.04 -1.50 5.62
N ARG A 60 -0.87 -2.49 5.30
CA ARG A 60 -1.33 -2.72 3.93
C ARG A 60 -2.59 -1.88 3.68
N ASP A 61 -2.51 -1.01 2.69
CA ASP A 61 -3.60 -0.16 2.23
C ASP A 61 -3.31 0.18 0.77
N ASP A 62 -3.69 -0.73 -0.13
CA ASP A 62 -3.27 -0.70 -1.53
C ASP A 62 -3.92 0.50 -2.27
N ASP A 63 -5.13 0.90 -1.88
CA ASP A 63 -5.84 2.05 -2.44
C ASP A 63 -5.19 3.38 -2.05
N LEU A 64 -4.89 3.55 -0.75
CA LEU A 64 -4.17 4.72 -0.28
C LEU A 64 -2.75 4.77 -0.86
N ALA A 65 -2.07 3.63 -1.00
CA ALA A 65 -0.75 3.59 -1.63
C ALA A 65 -0.77 4.08 -3.08
N ASN A 66 -1.77 3.66 -3.87
CA ASN A 66 -1.89 4.04 -5.27
C ASN A 66 -2.25 5.52 -5.43
N THR A 67 -3.30 5.98 -4.74
CA THR A 67 -3.71 7.40 -4.77
C THR A 67 -2.62 8.34 -4.25
N TYR A 68 -1.87 7.91 -3.23
CA TYR A 68 -0.71 8.66 -2.73
C TYR A 68 0.40 8.76 -3.77
N ARG A 69 0.69 7.67 -4.47
CA ARG A 69 1.70 7.63 -5.52
C ARG A 69 1.33 8.54 -6.70
N ASP A 70 0.08 8.48 -7.16
CA ASP A 70 -0.43 9.34 -8.22
C ASP A 70 -0.34 10.82 -7.86
N TRP A 71 -0.72 11.15 -6.62
CA TRP A 71 -0.61 12.53 -6.11
C TRP A 71 0.84 13.02 -6.06
N LEU A 72 1.77 12.20 -5.56
CA LEU A 72 3.19 12.56 -5.50
C LEU A 72 3.83 12.74 -6.89
N THR A 73 3.34 12.00 -7.90
CA THR A 73 3.78 12.15 -9.28
C THR A 73 3.25 13.43 -9.93
N ALA A 74 2.03 13.85 -9.56
CA ALA A 74 1.39 15.05 -10.09
C ALA A 74 1.83 16.37 -9.41
N ALA A 75 2.33 16.30 -8.16
CA ALA A 75 2.84 17.44 -7.39
C ALA A 75 4.24 17.89 -7.83
#